data_AF-A0A7C8CM67-F1
#
_entry.id   AF-A0A7C8CM67-F1
#
_cell.length_a   1.000
_cell.length_b   1.000
_cell.length_c   1.000
_cell.angle_alpha   90.00
_cell.angle_beta   90.00
_cell.angle_gamma   90.00
#
_symmetry.space_group_name_H-M   'P 1'
#
loop_
_entity.id
_entity.type
_entity.pdbx_description
1 polymer ?
#
loop_
_entity_poly.entity_id
_entity_poly.type
_entity_poly.pdbx_seq_one_letter_code
_entity_poly.pdbx_strand_id
1 'polypeptide(L)'
;VAMTRVEDRLILVGSPSQKATIGETDGCLTLKSKPNKRCMGLMLVEGLRGLAHSNSMVDSPWLLEEDISGTALTTYGETELKLDPGQLYLDSGLGGNAISGIRVYHSPDCFDSVKTNSPLSNWLGIETRVNNILKAKPPTKTITKLPMVSQAIRMSSHSLDTSHQCRRRHWLEHVKGWKPEKLSLLIEQVNSAQTTTDNWPSATKFGLIMHRLVEIGLANPAGQTGKPCLELPEGWRQPHIDELADESVIKQVLAEFNIGISSSDKNDAEKARITTQRLAQLSQLTQNGLLGKLSAGETQNGFTVEGLRTELPFLYKHNIAMQDKFKTVFSLSGPQSVANVEQVTISFDGRADLVLALRDQSNKGFLQIVDLKTTGCRSEFNESNASKGHLLQRWRFIIAICNNRCRKEDTCKIPITTYTIFACFGSTGVCKTTIGTKRNIGACITHWSIWKNDSSYR
;
A
#
# COMPACT_ATOMS: atom_id res chain seq x y z
N VAL A 1 -10.10 16.50 15.55
CA VAL A 1 -9.27 17.50 14.85
C VAL A 1 -9.11 17.06 13.40
N ALA A 2 -9.46 17.91 12.45
CA ALA A 2 -9.22 17.71 11.02
C ALA A 2 -8.13 18.67 10.56
N MET A 3 -7.33 18.25 9.58
CA MET A 3 -6.24 19.05 9.04
C MET A 3 -6.28 18.96 7.51
N THR A 4 -6.30 20.11 6.85
CA THR A 4 -6.27 20.19 5.38
C THR A 4 -5.31 21.27 4.92
N ARG A 5 -4.76 21.14 3.72
CA ARG A 5 -3.88 22.13 3.11
C ARG A 5 -4.59 22.74 1.92
N VAL A 6 -4.55 24.06 1.81
CA VAL A 6 -5.01 24.83 0.64
C VAL A 6 -3.88 25.75 0.22
N GLU A 7 -3.33 25.53 -0.98
CA GLU A 7 -2.19 26.26 -1.52
C GLU A 7 -0.97 26.26 -0.56
N ASP A 8 -0.65 27.40 0.03
CA ASP A 8 0.44 27.65 0.97
C ASP A 8 -0.03 27.66 2.45
N ARG A 9 -1.31 27.36 2.72
CA ARG A 9 -1.92 27.42 4.05
C ARG A 9 -2.31 26.05 4.60
N LEU A 10 -1.98 25.82 5.87
CA LEU A 10 -2.49 24.69 6.65
C LEU A 10 -3.69 25.14 7.47
N ILE A 11 -4.81 24.45 7.31
CA ILE A 11 -6.06 24.71 8.04
C ILE A 11 -6.28 23.58 9.02
N LEU A 12 -6.35 23.92 10.30
CA LEU A 12 -6.67 23.01 11.40
C LEU A 12 -8.08 23.32 11.91
N VAL A 13 -8.92 22.29 12.07
CA VAL A 13 -10.30 22.45 12.53
C VAL A 13 -10.58 21.53 13.72
N GLY A 14 -11.18 22.11 14.76
CA GLY A 14 -11.64 21.43 15.97
C GLY A 14 -10.62 21.43 17.11
N SER A 15 -11.11 21.35 18.35
CA SER A 15 -10.27 21.30 19.54
C SER A 15 -9.62 19.92 19.73
N PRO A 16 -8.31 19.85 20.05
CA PRO A 16 -7.64 18.60 20.41
C PRO A 16 -8.19 17.93 21.68
N SER A 17 -8.83 18.70 22.58
CA SER A 17 -9.42 18.23 23.84
C SER A 17 -10.95 18.28 23.86
N GLN A 18 -11.60 18.36 22.69
CA GLN A 18 -13.06 18.43 22.50
C GLN A 18 -13.74 19.69 23.04
N LYS A 19 -13.11 20.43 23.95
CA LYS A 19 -13.58 21.72 24.48
C LYS A 19 -12.46 22.75 24.38
N ALA A 20 -12.82 23.97 24.01
CA ALA A 20 -11.98 25.15 24.13
C ALA A 20 -12.91 26.29 24.54
N THR A 21 -12.47 27.15 25.44
CA THR A 21 -13.27 28.26 25.96
C THR A 21 -12.59 29.57 25.64
N ILE A 22 -13.36 30.58 25.29
CA ILE A 22 -12.88 31.95 25.11
C ILE A 22 -13.26 32.72 26.36
N GLY A 23 -12.29 33.39 26.99
CA GLY A 23 -12.58 34.24 28.14
C GLY A 23 -13.38 35.47 27.73
N GLU A 24 -14.47 35.75 28.43
CA GLU A 24 -15.37 36.88 28.12
C GLU A 24 -14.72 38.25 28.35
N THR A 25 -13.71 38.32 29.21
CA THR A 25 -13.03 39.57 29.62
C THR A 25 -11.67 39.77 28.97
N ASP A 26 -10.94 38.69 28.65
CA ASP A 26 -9.58 38.75 28.10
C ASP A 26 -9.49 38.31 26.64
N GLY A 27 -10.58 37.79 26.06
CA GLY A 27 -10.62 37.33 24.66
C GLY A 27 -9.67 36.17 24.35
N CYS A 28 -9.04 35.58 25.37
CA CYS A 28 -8.02 34.55 25.21
C CYS A 28 -8.68 33.17 25.01
N LEU A 29 -8.11 32.37 24.12
CA LEU A 29 -8.50 30.99 23.89
C LEU A 29 -7.77 30.08 24.88
N THR A 30 -8.53 29.46 25.78
CA THR A 30 -8.01 28.47 26.71
C THR A 30 -8.36 27.06 26.24
N LEU A 31 -7.35 26.19 26.13
CA LEU A 31 -7.52 24.80 25.76
C LEU A 31 -6.66 23.89 26.64
N LYS A 32 -7.20 22.73 27.00
CA LYS A 32 -6.42 21.69 27.68
C LYS A 32 -5.69 20.85 26.64
N SER A 33 -4.42 20.58 26.86
CA SER A 33 -3.59 19.73 26.03
C SER A 33 -3.08 18.55 26.86
N LYS A 34 -3.05 17.35 26.28
CA LYS A 34 -2.49 16.16 26.92
C LYS A 34 -1.73 15.30 25.91
N PRO A 35 -0.73 14.51 26.32
CA PRO A 35 0.02 13.67 25.39
C PRO A 35 -0.90 12.63 24.74
N ASN A 36 -0.95 12.59 23.41
CA ASN A 36 -1.68 11.56 22.69
C ASN A 36 -1.09 11.30 21.30
N LYS A 37 -0.43 10.15 21.16
CA LYS A 37 0.22 9.70 19.92
C LYS A 37 -0.75 9.40 18.77
N ARG A 38 -2.06 9.41 19.01
CA ARG A 38 -3.11 9.15 17.99
C ARG A 38 -3.83 10.42 17.51
N CYS A 39 -3.58 11.58 18.12
CA CYS A 39 -4.24 12.83 17.75
C CYS A 39 -3.23 13.82 17.15
N MET A 40 -3.30 14.03 15.84
CA MET A 40 -2.38 14.96 15.15
C MET A 40 -2.43 16.38 15.71
N GLY A 41 -3.59 16.85 16.19
CA GLY A 41 -3.70 18.19 16.80
C GLY A 41 -2.86 18.33 18.07
N LEU A 42 -2.79 17.28 18.89
CA LEU A 42 -1.96 17.27 20.11
C LEU A 42 -0.48 17.15 19.77
N MET A 43 -0.14 16.31 18.78
CA MET A 43 1.23 16.22 18.26
C MET A 43 1.72 17.56 17.67
N LEU A 44 0.83 18.31 17.01
CA LEU A 44 1.15 19.63 16.46
C LEU A 44 1.48 20.62 17.58
N VAL A 45 0.65 20.70 18.63
CA VAL A 45 0.89 21.57 19.79
C VAL A 45 2.22 21.24 20.47
N GLU A 46 2.54 19.96 20.65
CA GLU A 46 3.83 19.51 21.17
C GLU A 46 4.99 19.90 20.22
N GLY A 47 4.79 19.79 18.91
CA GLY A 47 5.75 20.23 17.90
C GLY A 47 6.01 21.75 17.91
N LEU A 48 4.97 22.55 18.15
CA LEU A 48 5.09 24.01 18.28
C LEU A 48 5.90 24.40 19.53
N ARG A 49 5.68 23.71 20.66
CA ARG A 49 6.51 23.84 21.88
C ARG A 49 7.98 23.51 21.57
N GLY A 50 8.22 22.39 20.90
CA GLY A 50 9.56 21.97 20.49
C GLY A 50 10.26 22.99 19.60
N LEU A 51 9.53 23.59 18.66
CA LEU A 51 10.07 24.58 17.75
C LEU A 51 10.41 25.90 18.46
N ALA A 52 9.50 26.42 19.30
CA ALA A 52 9.73 27.61 20.10
C ALA A 52 10.97 27.44 21.01
N HIS A 53 11.12 26.28 21.64
CA HIS A 53 12.26 25.94 22.48
C HIS A 53 13.57 25.88 21.69
N SER A 54 13.56 25.22 20.52
CA SER A 54 14.75 25.11 19.66
C SER A 54 15.28 26.45 19.15
N ASN A 55 14.40 27.46 19.06
CA ASN A 55 14.73 28.82 18.66
C ASN A 55 15.03 29.74 19.85
N SER A 56 15.10 29.21 21.07
CA SER A 56 15.39 29.98 22.30
C SER A 56 14.42 31.13 22.55
N MET A 57 13.14 30.94 22.23
CA MET A 57 12.10 31.90 22.59
C MET A 57 11.85 31.85 24.09
N VAL A 58 11.65 33.01 24.73
CA VAL A 58 11.44 33.10 26.19
C VAL A 58 9.95 33.33 26.52
N ASP A 59 9.29 34.22 25.79
CA ASP A 59 7.88 34.60 26.04
C ASP A 59 6.91 33.95 25.04
N SER A 60 7.20 32.71 24.63
CA SER A 60 6.36 32.01 23.67
C SER A 60 5.10 31.43 24.33
N PRO A 61 3.90 31.63 23.74
CA PRO A 61 2.66 31.05 24.27
C PRO A 61 2.62 29.50 24.17
N TRP A 62 3.62 28.89 23.51
CA TRP A 62 3.74 27.43 23.36
C TRP A 62 4.63 26.78 24.43
N LEU A 63 5.41 27.56 25.18
CA LEU A 63 6.31 27.07 26.21
C LEU A 63 5.60 26.95 27.56
N LEU A 64 6.07 26.00 28.38
CA LEU A 64 5.66 25.87 29.77
C LEU A 64 6.61 26.67 30.66
N GLU A 65 6.16 27.03 31.86
CA GLU A 65 6.98 27.79 32.83
C GLU A 65 8.31 27.10 33.19
N GLU A 66 8.38 25.77 33.05
CA GLU A 66 9.57 24.94 33.31
C GLU A 66 10.53 24.83 32.10
N ASP A 67 10.16 25.38 30.95
CA ASP A 67 10.95 25.27 29.71
C ASP A 67 12.06 26.31 29.65
N ILE A 68 13.25 25.93 30.14
CA ILE A 68 14.44 26.78 30.12
C ILE A 68 15.18 26.62 28.78
N SER A 69 15.58 27.72 28.17
CA SER A 69 16.40 27.72 26.96
C SER A 69 17.75 27.04 27.21
N GLY A 70 18.12 26.09 26.34
CA GLY A 70 19.40 25.37 26.40
C GLY A 70 19.40 24.09 27.24
N THR A 71 18.31 23.77 27.96
CA THR A 71 18.12 22.46 28.62
C THR A 71 17.21 21.57 27.78
N ALA A 72 17.27 20.25 27.99
CA ALA A 72 16.33 19.34 27.32
C ALA A 72 14.90 19.58 27.82
N LEU A 73 13.93 19.57 26.90
CA LEU A 73 12.51 19.69 27.23
C LEU A 73 12.07 18.56 28.16
N THR A 74 11.26 18.93 29.16
CA THR A 74 10.59 17.96 30.04
C THR A 74 9.52 17.19 29.28
N THR A 75 9.22 15.97 29.73
CA THR A 75 8.15 15.15 29.17
C THR A 75 6.85 15.94 29.12
N TYR A 76 6.22 16.02 27.94
CA TYR A 76 4.95 16.72 27.76
C TYR A 76 3.90 16.11 28.71
N GLY A 77 3.29 16.95 29.55
CA GLY A 77 2.26 16.57 30.53
C GLY A 77 0.87 17.05 30.12
N GLU A 78 -0.11 16.90 31.01
CA GLU A 78 -1.40 17.58 30.85
C GLU A 78 -1.23 19.05 31.24
N THR A 79 -1.48 19.96 30.30
CA THR A 79 -1.22 21.40 30.45
C THR A 79 -2.39 22.22 29.93
N GLU A 80 -2.64 23.35 30.58
CA GLU A 80 -3.62 24.32 30.10
C GLU A 80 -2.88 25.40 29.31
N LEU A 81 -3.23 25.53 28.03
CA LEU A 81 -2.67 26.53 27.13
C LEU A 81 -3.64 27.71 27.02
N LYS A 82 -3.13 28.91 27.30
CA LYS A 82 -3.84 30.16 27.14
C LYS A 82 -3.21 30.93 25.97
N LEU A 83 -3.97 31.08 24.90
CA LEU A 83 -3.53 31.67 23.65
C LEU A 83 -4.28 32.97 23.38
N ASP A 84 -3.57 34.07 23.16
CA ASP A 84 -4.16 35.32 22.67
C ASP A 84 -4.23 35.28 21.12
N PRO A 85 -5.43 35.24 20.52
CA PRO A 85 -5.58 35.24 19.06
C PRO A 85 -4.99 36.48 18.37
N GLY A 86 -5.03 37.64 19.02
CA GLY A 86 -4.50 38.90 18.49
C GLY A 86 -2.96 38.90 18.49
N GLN A 87 -2.36 38.42 19.58
CA GLN A 87 -0.90 38.22 19.65
C GLN A 87 -0.45 37.21 18.60
N LEU A 88 -1.10 36.04 18.53
CA LEU A 88 -0.77 34.99 17.57
C LEU A 88 -0.88 35.45 16.12
N TYR A 89 -1.81 36.36 15.80
CA TYR A 89 -1.96 36.93 14.47
C TYR A 89 -0.73 37.75 14.04
N LEU A 90 -0.15 38.50 14.99
CA LEU A 90 1.00 39.39 14.76
C LEU A 90 2.32 38.63 14.85
N ASP A 91 2.45 37.75 15.84
CA ASP A 91 3.64 36.93 16.08
C ASP A 91 3.21 35.54 16.57
N SER A 92 3.65 34.50 15.84
CA SER A 92 3.40 33.11 16.21
C SER A 92 4.12 32.69 17.50
N GLY A 93 5.13 33.44 17.95
CA GLY A 93 5.94 33.11 19.12
C GLY A 93 6.88 31.92 18.91
N LEU A 94 7.14 31.52 17.66
CA LEU A 94 8.00 30.38 17.33
C LEU A 94 9.46 30.76 17.05
N GLY A 95 9.72 32.03 16.71
CA GLY A 95 11.07 32.53 16.40
C GLY A 95 11.66 32.03 15.08
N GLY A 96 12.87 32.52 14.77
CA GLY A 96 13.64 32.11 13.59
C GLY A 96 12.93 32.36 12.25
N ASN A 97 13.13 31.45 11.29
CA ASN A 97 12.47 31.47 9.97
C ASN A 97 11.12 30.70 9.96
N ALA A 98 10.42 30.64 11.10
CA ALA A 98 9.13 29.97 11.21
C ALA A 98 7.98 30.84 10.65
N ILE A 99 6.74 30.33 10.72
CA ILE A 99 5.55 31.09 10.33
C ILE A 99 5.44 32.37 11.17
N SER A 100 5.18 33.50 10.53
CA SER A 100 5.15 34.79 11.22
C SER A 100 3.92 34.97 12.11
N GLY A 101 2.80 34.35 11.78
CA GLY A 101 1.56 34.47 12.56
C GLY A 101 0.60 33.32 12.31
N ILE A 102 -0.28 33.08 13.28
CA ILE A 102 -1.30 32.04 13.30
C ILE A 102 -2.67 32.70 13.44
N ARG A 103 -3.59 32.39 12.52
CA ARG A 103 -4.95 32.94 12.54
C ARG A 103 -5.88 31.97 13.25
N VAL A 104 -6.59 32.46 14.26
CA VAL A 104 -7.59 31.68 15.01
C VAL A 104 -8.98 32.20 14.66
N TYR A 105 -9.82 31.31 14.15
CA TYR A 105 -11.22 31.59 13.82
C TYR A 105 -12.11 30.77 14.74
N HIS A 106 -12.96 31.43 15.52
CA HIS A 106 -13.74 30.77 16.57
C HIS A 106 -15.21 30.54 16.20
N SER A 107 -15.79 31.39 15.35
CA SER A 107 -17.17 31.30 14.90
C SER A 107 -17.29 31.46 13.38
N PRO A 108 -18.38 30.97 12.76
CA PRO A 108 -18.70 31.25 11.36
C PRO A 108 -18.79 32.75 11.05
N ASP A 109 -19.12 33.58 12.04
CA ASP A 109 -19.24 35.03 11.89
C ASP A 109 -17.90 35.72 11.63
N CYS A 110 -16.78 35.02 11.84
CA CYS A 110 -15.45 35.51 11.45
C CYS A 110 -15.21 35.51 9.93
N PHE A 111 -16.12 34.92 9.15
CA PHE A 111 -16.04 34.88 7.70
C PHE A 111 -17.12 35.78 7.09
N ASP A 112 -16.78 36.44 5.98
CA ASP A 112 -17.77 37.16 5.20
C ASP A 112 -18.93 36.22 4.87
N SER A 113 -20.16 36.70 5.04
CA SER A 113 -21.34 35.94 4.64
C SER A 113 -21.22 35.57 3.17
N VAL A 114 -20.92 34.31 2.87
CA VAL A 114 -20.91 33.81 1.51
C VAL A 114 -22.34 33.93 1.03
N LYS A 115 -22.63 34.87 0.13
CA LYS A 115 -23.93 34.96 -0.53
C LYS A 115 -24.15 33.63 -1.23
N THR A 116 -25.00 32.80 -0.64
CA THR A 116 -25.38 31.51 -1.22
C THR A 116 -26.24 31.82 -2.44
N ASN A 117 -25.61 31.79 -3.61
CA ASN A 117 -26.32 31.87 -4.87
C ASN A 117 -27.31 30.71 -4.93
N SER A 118 -28.58 31.02 -5.23
CA SER A 118 -29.56 29.98 -5.46
C SER A 118 -29.13 29.11 -6.65
N PRO A 119 -29.57 27.83 -6.70
CA PRO A 119 -29.32 26.99 -7.87
C PRO A 119 -29.75 27.67 -9.19
N LEU A 120 -30.82 28.46 -9.14
CA LEU A 120 -31.31 29.23 -10.29
C LEU A 120 -30.36 30.37 -10.68
N SER A 121 -29.84 31.16 -9.73
CA SER A 121 -28.90 32.24 -10.08
C SER A 121 -27.57 31.70 -10.60
N ASN A 122 -27.12 30.55 -10.08
CA ASN A 122 -25.97 29.83 -10.63
C ASN A 122 -26.24 29.36 -12.07
N TRP A 123 -27.42 28.81 -12.35
CA TRP A 123 -27.81 28.40 -13.71
C TRP A 123 -27.85 29.58 -14.68
N LEU A 124 -28.49 30.69 -14.29
CA LEU A 124 -28.55 31.93 -15.09
C LEU A 124 -27.14 32.50 -15.34
N GLY A 125 -26.25 32.42 -14.35
CA GLY A 125 -24.85 32.81 -14.52
C GLY A 125 -24.11 31.94 -15.54
N ILE A 126 -24.33 30.62 -15.51
CA ILE A 126 -23.79 29.68 -16.50
C ILE A 126 -24.34 29.99 -17.88
N GLU A 127 -25.65 30.17 -18.02
CA GLU A 127 -26.33 30.48 -19.28
C GLU A 127 -25.80 31.78 -19.89
N THR A 128 -25.69 32.84 -19.08
CA THR A 128 -25.13 34.13 -19.52
C THR A 128 -23.70 33.96 -20.02
N ARG A 129 -22.87 33.19 -19.29
CA ARG A 129 -21.49 32.92 -19.69
C ARG A 129 -21.40 32.13 -20.98
N VAL A 130 -22.23 31.11 -21.16
CA VAL A 130 -22.32 30.33 -22.41
C VAL A 130 -22.74 31.22 -23.57
N ASN A 131 -23.78 32.04 -23.40
CA ASN A 131 -24.25 32.98 -24.42
C ASN A 131 -23.18 34.00 -24.80
N ASN A 132 -22.40 34.49 -23.85
CA ASN A 132 -21.29 35.40 -24.12
C ASN A 132 -20.16 34.70 -24.91
N ILE A 133 -19.83 33.46 -24.58
CA ILE A 133 -18.82 32.68 -25.31
C ILE A 133 -19.29 32.37 -26.75
N LEU A 134 -20.57 32.03 -26.94
CA LEU A 134 -21.15 31.77 -28.26
C LEU A 134 -21.17 33.02 -29.16
N LYS A 135 -21.33 34.22 -28.57
CA LYS A 135 -21.29 35.50 -29.29
C LYS A 135 -19.86 36.02 -29.52
N ALA A 136 -18.88 35.52 -28.77
CA ALA A 136 -17.49 35.93 -28.92
C ALA A 136 -16.91 35.40 -30.23
N LYS A 137 -16.21 36.26 -31.00
CA LYS A 137 -15.45 35.82 -32.17
C LYS A 137 -14.32 34.89 -31.70
N PRO A 138 -14.06 33.75 -32.38
CA PRO A 138 -12.97 32.87 -32.01
C PRO A 138 -11.66 33.65 -32.03
N PRO A 139 -10.80 33.52 -31.00
CA PRO A 139 -9.52 34.19 -30.98
C PRO A 139 -8.67 33.72 -32.18
N THR A 140 -8.10 34.66 -32.93
CA THR A 140 -7.25 34.43 -34.11
C THR A 140 -5.89 33.80 -33.81
N LYS A 141 -5.69 33.27 -32.59
CA LYS A 141 -4.47 32.57 -32.22
C LYS A 141 -4.58 31.12 -32.67
N THR A 142 -4.20 30.88 -33.92
CA THR A 142 -3.76 29.56 -34.37
C THR A 142 -2.59 29.15 -33.49
N ILE A 143 -2.84 28.28 -32.50
CA ILE A 143 -1.78 27.53 -31.83
C ILE A 143 -1.15 26.65 -32.91
N THR A 144 -0.07 27.13 -33.52
CA THR A 144 0.57 26.49 -34.68
C THR A 144 1.32 25.22 -34.31
N LYS A 145 1.62 25.01 -33.02
CA LYS A 145 2.26 23.79 -32.53
C LYS A 145 1.77 23.46 -31.12
N LEU A 146 1.15 22.29 -30.98
CA LEU A 146 0.78 21.76 -29.67
C LEU A 146 2.06 21.38 -28.91
N PRO A 147 2.15 21.67 -27.60
CA PRO A 147 3.28 21.20 -26.79
C PRO A 147 3.34 19.67 -26.78
N MET A 148 4.56 19.13 -26.85
CA MET A 148 4.81 17.70 -26.67
C MET A 148 4.82 17.38 -25.19
N VAL A 149 4.12 16.32 -24.79
CA VAL A 149 4.07 15.86 -23.40
C VAL A 149 4.35 14.37 -23.31
N SER A 150 5.09 13.99 -22.27
CA SER A 150 5.22 12.60 -21.84
C SER A 150 4.26 12.35 -20.68
N GLN A 151 3.59 11.20 -20.69
CA GLN A 151 2.71 10.79 -19.60
C GLN A 151 3.27 9.56 -18.88
N ALA A 152 3.05 9.50 -17.58
CA ALA A 152 3.39 8.32 -16.77
C ALA A 152 2.11 7.73 -16.19
N ILE A 153 1.95 6.41 -16.35
CA ILE A 153 0.86 5.64 -15.76
C ILE A 153 1.48 4.65 -14.80
N ARG A 154 1.15 4.78 -13.51
CA ARG A 154 1.51 3.81 -12.50
C ARG A 154 0.34 2.87 -12.23
N MET A 155 0.60 1.58 -12.21
CA MET A 155 -0.43 0.57 -12.03
C MET A 155 0.12 -0.65 -11.28
N SER A 156 -0.73 -1.30 -10.48
CA SER A 156 -0.35 -2.54 -9.81
C SER A 156 -0.38 -3.71 -10.79
N SER A 157 0.38 -4.76 -10.55
CA SER A 157 0.36 -5.98 -11.39
C SER A 157 -1.06 -6.55 -11.56
N HIS A 158 -1.84 -6.62 -10.46
CA HIS A 158 -3.24 -7.05 -10.49
C HIS A 158 -4.13 -6.20 -11.42
N SER A 159 -3.86 -4.89 -11.53
CA SER A 159 -4.69 -4.01 -12.37
C SER A 159 -4.51 -4.24 -13.88
N LEU A 160 -3.44 -4.93 -14.31
CA LEU A 160 -3.31 -5.39 -15.69
C LEU A 160 -4.44 -6.35 -16.06
N ASP A 161 -4.69 -7.33 -15.20
CA ASP A 161 -5.72 -8.33 -15.44
C ASP A 161 -7.10 -7.68 -15.48
N THR A 162 -7.40 -6.74 -14.56
CA THR A 162 -8.68 -6.02 -14.57
C THR A 162 -8.82 -5.13 -15.80
N SER A 163 -7.75 -4.46 -16.23
CA SER A 163 -7.73 -3.64 -17.45
C SER A 163 -7.97 -4.48 -18.71
N HIS A 164 -7.41 -5.69 -18.76
CA HIS A 164 -7.58 -6.61 -19.88
C HIS A 164 -9.01 -7.18 -19.91
N GLN A 165 -9.53 -7.61 -18.76
CA GLN A 165 -10.89 -8.13 -18.65
C GLN A 165 -11.95 -7.07 -18.97
N CYS A 166 -11.81 -5.84 -18.46
CA CYS A 166 -12.73 -4.76 -18.73
C CYS A 166 -12.06 -3.37 -18.66
N ARG A 167 -11.62 -2.89 -19.83
CA ARG A 167 -11.00 -1.57 -20.00
C ARG A 167 -11.86 -0.42 -19.43
N ARG A 168 -13.18 -0.48 -19.62
CA ARG A 168 -14.12 0.53 -19.12
C ARG A 168 -14.13 0.57 -17.58
N ARG A 169 -14.22 -0.58 -16.95
CA ARG A 169 -14.21 -0.71 -15.48
C ARG A 169 -12.90 -0.14 -14.92
N HIS A 170 -11.77 -0.58 -15.45
CA HIS A 170 -10.46 -0.08 -15.04
C HIS A 170 -10.36 1.46 -15.19
N TRP A 171 -10.85 2.01 -16.31
CA TRP A 171 -10.83 3.47 -16.51
C TRP A 171 -11.71 4.22 -15.51
N LEU A 172 -12.92 3.73 -15.24
CA LEU A 172 -13.81 4.36 -14.26
C LEU A 172 -13.22 4.30 -12.85
N GLU A 173 -12.69 3.14 -12.45
CA GLU A 173 -12.14 2.93 -11.11
C GLU A 173 -10.82 3.69 -10.90
N HIS A 174 -9.83 3.48 -11.77
CA HIS A 174 -8.47 3.96 -11.54
C HIS A 174 -8.18 5.33 -12.16
N VAL A 175 -8.91 5.75 -13.19
CA VAL A 175 -8.70 7.08 -13.81
C VAL A 175 -9.74 8.09 -13.34
N LYS A 176 -11.00 7.67 -13.14
CA LYS A 176 -12.07 8.56 -12.65
C LYS A 176 -12.31 8.46 -11.14
N GLY A 177 -11.70 7.50 -10.45
CA GLY A 177 -11.87 7.33 -9.01
C GLY A 177 -13.26 6.85 -8.62
N TRP A 178 -14.01 6.27 -9.54
CA TRP A 178 -15.36 5.77 -9.25
C TRP A 178 -15.25 4.45 -8.52
N LYS A 179 -15.72 4.43 -7.27
CA LYS A 179 -15.84 3.18 -6.54
C LYS A 179 -16.91 2.32 -7.22
N PRO A 180 -16.60 1.07 -7.60
CA PRO A 180 -17.57 0.14 -8.18
C PRO A 180 -18.50 -0.45 -7.11
N GLU A 181 -18.39 0.02 -5.86
CA GLU A 181 -19.25 -0.41 -4.77
C GLU A 181 -20.71 -0.22 -5.17
N LYS A 182 -21.51 -1.23 -4.84
CA LYS A 182 -22.95 -1.16 -5.05
C LYS A 182 -23.46 0.10 -4.35
N LEU A 183 -24.23 0.93 -5.05
CA LEU A 183 -24.97 2.01 -4.42
C LEU A 183 -25.98 1.37 -3.46
N SER A 184 -25.60 1.21 -2.20
CA SER A 184 -26.47 0.76 -1.12
C SER A 184 -27.43 1.91 -0.78
N LEU A 185 -28.44 2.09 -1.63
CA LEU A 185 -29.59 2.93 -1.30
C LEU A 185 -30.33 2.25 -0.15
N LEU A 186 -30.03 2.62 1.10
CA LEU A 186 -30.87 2.44 2.30
C LEU A 186 -31.46 1.03 2.58
N ILE A 187 -30.90 -0.05 2.00
CA ILE A 187 -31.32 -1.44 2.25
C ILE A 187 -30.12 -2.25 2.78
N GLU A 188 -29.47 -1.75 3.83
CA GLU A 188 -28.45 -2.53 4.57
C GLU A 188 -28.92 -3.03 5.94
N GLN A 189 -30.17 -2.76 6.33
CA GLN A 189 -30.72 -3.31 7.57
C GLN A 189 -31.33 -4.72 7.45
N VAL A 190 -31.42 -5.32 6.25
CA VAL A 190 -32.18 -6.58 6.06
C VAL A 190 -31.32 -7.80 5.69
N ASN A 191 -30.08 -7.61 5.21
CA ASN A 191 -29.24 -8.75 4.78
C ASN A 191 -28.14 -9.17 5.77
N SER A 192 -28.05 -8.53 6.94
CA SER A 192 -27.12 -8.94 8.01
C SER A 192 -27.58 -10.20 8.77
N ALA A 193 -28.67 -10.84 8.36
CA ALA A 193 -29.27 -12.01 9.02
C ALA A 193 -29.06 -13.34 8.28
N GLN A 194 -28.03 -13.43 7.42
CA GLN A 194 -27.48 -14.72 6.97
C GLN A 194 -26.00 -14.81 7.34
N THR A 195 -25.71 -14.65 8.64
CA THR A 195 -24.45 -15.08 9.23
C THR A 195 -24.45 -16.60 9.26
N THR A 196 -23.98 -17.25 8.20
CA THR A 196 -23.23 -18.49 8.43
C THR A 196 -22.16 -18.15 9.46
N THR A 197 -22.14 -18.88 10.58
CA THR A 197 -21.11 -18.81 11.61
C THR A 197 -19.78 -19.24 11.00
N ASP A 198 -19.17 -18.35 10.21
CA ASP A 198 -17.86 -18.60 9.60
C ASP A 198 -16.83 -18.37 10.71
N ASN A 199 -16.47 -19.46 11.39
CA ASN A 199 -15.48 -19.48 12.48
C ASN A 199 -14.05 -19.12 12.01
N TRP A 200 -13.91 -18.59 10.79
CA TRP A 200 -12.65 -18.25 10.15
C TRP A 200 -12.51 -16.74 9.95
N PRO A 201 -11.27 -16.21 9.85
CA PRO A 201 -11.04 -14.90 9.28
C PRO A 201 -11.45 -14.89 7.80
N SER A 202 -11.75 -13.71 7.25
CA SER A 202 -12.04 -13.58 5.82
C SER A 202 -10.92 -14.19 4.98
N ALA A 203 -11.23 -14.72 3.80
CA ALA A 203 -10.24 -15.43 2.98
C ALA A 203 -9.00 -14.56 2.70
N THR A 204 -9.20 -13.25 2.44
CA THR A 204 -8.11 -12.27 2.29
C THR A 204 -7.27 -12.15 3.55
N LYS A 205 -7.90 -12.02 4.73
CA LYS A 205 -7.19 -11.89 6.01
C LYS A 205 -6.42 -13.17 6.34
N PHE A 206 -7.00 -14.34 6.11
CA PHE A 206 -6.30 -15.63 6.25
C PHE A 206 -5.08 -15.71 5.32
N GLY A 207 -5.24 -15.27 4.07
CA GLY A 207 -4.16 -15.18 3.10
C GLY A 207 -2.98 -14.35 3.61
N LEU A 208 -3.26 -13.13 4.07
CA LEU A 208 -2.23 -12.23 4.60
C LEU A 208 -1.50 -12.83 5.82
N ILE A 209 -2.23 -13.49 6.72
CA ILE A 209 -1.65 -14.19 7.88
C ILE A 209 -0.68 -15.28 7.43
N MET A 210 -1.07 -16.10 6.43
CA MET A 210 -0.20 -17.17 5.94
C MET A 210 1.06 -16.62 5.24
N HIS A 211 0.93 -15.58 4.42
CA HIS A 211 2.10 -14.95 3.78
C HIS A 211 3.06 -14.40 4.84
N ARG A 212 2.51 -13.72 5.85
CA ARG A 212 3.30 -13.19 6.96
C ARG A 212 4.00 -14.29 7.76
N LEU A 213 3.32 -15.43 7.99
CA LEU A 213 3.93 -16.58 8.66
C LEU A 213 5.08 -17.18 7.84
N VAL A 214 4.94 -17.29 6.52
CA VAL A 214 6.05 -17.74 5.65
C VAL A 214 7.19 -16.72 5.63
N GLU A 215 6.87 -15.42 5.64
CA GLU A 215 7.88 -14.36 5.62
C GLU A 215 8.85 -14.45 6.79
N ILE A 216 8.34 -14.72 7.99
CA ILE A 216 9.13 -14.73 9.23
C ILE A 216 9.52 -16.13 9.71
N GLY A 217 8.75 -17.16 9.35
CA GLY A 217 8.96 -18.52 9.86
C GLY A 217 9.72 -19.45 8.91
N LEU A 218 9.85 -19.12 7.62
CA LEU A 218 10.54 -19.98 6.67
C LEU A 218 12.07 -19.95 6.90
N ALA A 219 12.70 -21.12 6.94
CA ALA A 219 14.15 -21.24 7.06
C ALA A 219 14.87 -20.55 5.90
N ASN A 220 16.07 -20.02 6.16
CA ASN A 220 16.98 -19.57 5.12
C ASN A 220 18.30 -20.34 5.26
N PRO A 221 18.70 -21.14 4.25
CA PRO A 221 19.86 -22.03 4.35
C PRO A 221 21.19 -21.30 4.13
N ALA A 222 21.15 -19.97 3.98
CA ALA A 222 22.34 -19.15 3.88
C ALA A 222 23.35 -19.48 4.99
N GLY A 223 24.61 -19.69 4.62
CA GLY A 223 25.67 -20.07 5.55
C GLY A 223 25.77 -21.57 5.87
N GLN A 224 24.71 -22.37 5.63
CA GLN A 224 24.75 -23.83 5.79
C GLN A 224 25.27 -24.52 4.52
N THR A 225 25.00 -23.96 3.35
CA THR A 225 25.30 -24.56 2.03
C THR A 225 26.66 -24.16 1.45
N GLY A 226 27.52 -23.55 2.27
CA GLY A 226 28.86 -23.10 1.92
C GLY A 226 28.89 -21.79 1.14
N LYS A 227 29.98 -21.54 0.40
CA LYS A 227 30.10 -20.36 -0.46
C LYS A 227 29.12 -20.48 -1.63
N PRO A 228 28.29 -19.45 -1.90
CA PRO A 228 27.34 -19.50 -3.00
C PRO A 228 28.07 -19.49 -4.36
N CYS A 229 27.43 -20.06 -5.40
CA CYS A 229 27.99 -20.10 -6.75
C CYS A 229 28.21 -18.69 -7.34
N LEU A 230 27.40 -17.73 -6.91
CA LEU A 230 27.50 -16.31 -7.23
C LEU A 230 27.34 -15.50 -5.94
N GLU A 231 28.06 -14.38 -5.82
CA GLU A 231 27.87 -13.51 -4.67
C GLU A 231 26.45 -12.93 -4.69
N LEU A 232 25.64 -13.32 -3.69
CA LEU A 232 24.28 -12.80 -3.46
C LEU A 232 24.31 -11.46 -2.68
N PRO A 233 23.23 -10.68 -2.61
CA PRO A 233 23.17 -9.51 -1.76
C PRO A 233 23.03 -9.92 -0.29
N GLU A 234 23.39 -9.05 0.63
CA GLU A 234 23.33 -9.33 2.07
C GLU A 234 21.93 -9.79 2.53
N GLY A 235 20.87 -9.13 2.05
CA GLY A 235 19.49 -9.46 2.41
C GLY A 235 19.00 -10.84 1.98
N TRP A 236 19.77 -11.59 1.19
CA TRP A 236 19.48 -12.99 0.81
C TRP A 236 20.24 -14.00 1.66
N ARG A 237 21.29 -13.54 2.35
CA ARG A 237 22.25 -14.37 3.08
C ARG A 237 22.06 -14.34 4.59
N GLN A 238 20.94 -13.83 5.08
CA GLN A 238 20.64 -13.83 6.51
C GLN A 238 20.16 -15.23 6.92
N PRO A 239 20.98 -16.02 7.64
CA PRO A 239 20.57 -17.36 8.07
C PRO A 239 19.35 -17.24 8.97
N HIS A 240 18.40 -18.15 8.79
CA HIS A 240 17.20 -18.24 9.62
C HIS A 240 16.84 -19.70 9.83
N ILE A 241 16.51 -20.08 11.06
CA ILE A 241 16.07 -21.43 11.38
C ILE A 241 14.61 -21.62 10.97
N ASP A 242 14.16 -22.87 10.84
CA ASP A 242 12.76 -23.15 10.53
C ASP A 242 11.89 -22.96 11.77
N GLU A 243 11.05 -21.92 11.75
CA GLU A 243 10.09 -21.61 12.81
C GLU A 243 8.64 -21.60 12.28
N LEU A 244 8.42 -22.15 11.08
CA LEU A 244 7.14 -22.03 10.38
C LEU A 244 5.99 -22.66 11.18
N ALA A 245 6.25 -23.77 11.87
CA ALA A 245 5.32 -24.46 12.76
C ALA A 245 5.49 -24.09 14.25
N ASP A 246 6.33 -23.11 14.59
CA ASP A 246 6.52 -22.68 15.97
C ASP A 246 5.26 -21.96 16.48
N GLU A 247 4.74 -22.42 17.62
CA GLU A 247 3.52 -21.87 18.21
C GLU A 247 3.68 -20.40 18.63
N SER A 248 4.88 -20.00 19.07
CA SER A 248 5.18 -18.61 19.46
C SER A 248 5.13 -17.66 18.26
N VAL A 249 5.70 -18.08 17.12
CA VAL A 249 5.67 -17.32 15.86
C VAL A 249 4.24 -17.23 15.31
N ILE A 250 3.50 -18.33 15.31
CA ILE A 250 2.09 -18.33 14.90
C ILE A 250 1.27 -17.36 15.77
N LYS A 251 1.45 -17.39 17.09
CA LYS A 251 0.79 -16.46 18.02
C LYS A 251 1.18 -15.01 17.76
N GLN A 252 2.46 -14.73 17.49
CA GLN A 252 2.93 -13.41 17.13
C GLN A 252 2.23 -12.89 15.87
N VAL A 253 2.20 -13.67 14.79
CA VAL A 253 1.51 -13.27 13.54
C VAL A 253 0.02 -13.03 13.80
N LEU A 254 -0.66 -13.90 14.53
CA LEU A 254 -2.08 -13.70 14.84
C LEU A 254 -2.33 -12.41 15.63
N ALA A 255 -1.43 -12.08 16.58
CA ALA A 255 -1.48 -10.83 17.32
C ALA A 255 -1.31 -9.60 16.40
N GLU A 256 -0.40 -9.64 15.42
CA GLU A 256 -0.22 -8.57 14.42
C GLU A 256 -1.53 -8.28 13.65
N PHE A 257 -2.35 -9.30 13.42
CA PHE A 257 -3.65 -9.18 12.72
C PHE A 257 -4.85 -8.98 13.66
N ASN A 258 -4.62 -8.67 14.95
CA ASN A 258 -5.65 -8.50 15.98
C ASN A 258 -6.55 -9.74 16.12
N ILE A 259 -5.98 -10.95 16.02
CA ILE A 259 -6.66 -12.21 16.32
C ILE A 259 -6.08 -12.71 17.65
N GLY A 260 -6.71 -12.31 18.74
CA GLY A 260 -6.25 -12.62 20.09
C GLY A 260 -6.90 -13.89 20.63
N ILE A 261 -6.08 -14.78 21.19
CA ILE A 261 -6.56 -15.96 21.94
C ILE A 261 -7.18 -15.53 23.29
N SER A 262 -6.86 -14.33 23.76
CA SER A 262 -7.29 -13.76 25.06
C SER A 262 -8.46 -12.78 24.94
N SER A 263 -9.24 -12.81 23.86
CA SER A 263 -10.43 -11.96 23.73
C SER A 263 -11.50 -12.35 24.76
N SER A 264 -12.17 -11.35 25.35
CA SER A 264 -13.34 -11.58 26.21
C SER A 264 -14.54 -12.13 25.44
N ASP A 265 -14.55 -11.97 24.11
CA ASP A 265 -15.52 -12.59 23.22
C ASP A 265 -15.13 -14.05 22.91
N LYS A 266 -16.02 -14.98 23.25
CA LYS A 266 -15.85 -16.43 23.02
C LYS A 266 -15.74 -16.78 21.54
N ASN A 267 -16.41 -16.03 20.66
CA ASN A 267 -16.38 -16.30 19.22
C ASN A 267 -15.02 -15.96 18.62
N ASP A 268 -14.41 -14.86 19.08
CA ASP A 268 -13.08 -14.45 18.63
C ASP A 268 -11.99 -15.39 19.16
N ALA A 269 -12.11 -15.88 20.40
CA ALA A 269 -11.18 -16.83 20.97
C ALA A 269 -11.22 -18.18 20.25
N GLU A 270 -12.41 -18.68 19.93
CA GLU A 270 -12.57 -19.93 19.17
C GLU A 270 -12.04 -19.80 17.74
N LYS A 271 -12.33 -18.66 17.09
CA LYS A 271 -11.77 -18.33 15.77
C LYS A 271 -10.24 -18.27 15.80
N ALA A 272 -9.65 -17.68 16.84
CA ALA A 272 -8.20 -17.67 17.02
C ALA A 272 -7.65 -19.10 17.15
N ARG A 273 -8.27 -19.93 17.99
CA ARG A 273 -7.88 -21.32 18.22
C ARG A 273 -7.91 -22.15 16.93
N ILE A 274 -9.01 -22.10 16.17
CA ILE A 274 -9.17 -22.81 14.90
C ILE A 274 -8.14 -22.32 13.87
N THR A 275 -7.90 -21.01 13.81
CA THR A 275 -6.91 -20.43 12.90
C THR A 275 -5.50 -20.88 13.25
N THR A 276 -5.11 -20.88 14.53
CA THR A 276 -3.81 -21.38 15.00
C THR A 276 -3.59 -22.84 14.60
N GLN A 277 -4.57 -23.71 14.87
CA GLN A 277 -4.46 -25.14 14.53
C GLN A 277 -4.28 -25.34 13.03
N ARG A 278 -5.01 -24.59 12.21
CA ARG A 278 -4.90 -24.66 10.75
C ARG A 278 -3.54 -24.19 10.25
N LEU A 279 -3.03 -23.08 10.77
CA LEU A 279 -1.71 -22.56 10.41
C LEU A 279 -0.64 -23.59 10.75
N ALA A 280 -0.66 -24.17 11.95
CA ALA A 280 0.28 -25.22 12.34
C ALA A 280 0.24 -26.43 11.37
N GLN A 281 -0.96 -26.89 10.99
CA GLN A 281 -1.11 -27.96 10.00
C GLN A 281 -0.53 -27.59 8.63
N LEU A 282 -0.81 -26.38 8.13
CA LEU A 282 -0.28 -25.89 6.85
C LEU A 282 1.24 -25.69 6.89
N SER A 283 1.77 -25.25 8.03
CA SER A 283 3.19 -25.10 8.28
C SER A 283 3.90 -26.44 8.21
N GLN A 284 3.43 -27.44 8.94
CA GLN A 284 3.98 -28.80 8.90
C GLN A 284 3.95 -29.39 7.48
N LEU A 285 2.87 -29.15 6.75
CA LEU A 285 2.74 -29.55 5.36
C LEU A 285 3.77 -28.85 4.46
N THR A 286 4.03 -27.56 4.68
CA THR A 286 5.03 -26.78 3.94
C THR A 286 6.45 -27.22 4.27
N GLN A 287 6.76 -27.46 5.55
CA GLN A 287 8.05 -27.96 6.04
C GLN A 287 8.39 -29.33 5.45
N ASN A 288 7.43 -30.26 5.46
CA ASN A 288 7.59 -31.59 4.87
C ASN A 288 7.53 -31.59 3.33
N GLY A 289 7.13 -30.47 2.75
CA GLY A 289 7.04 -30.24 1.31
C GLY A 289 8.39 -30.03 0.64
N LEU A 290 8.34 -29.78 -0.67
CA LEU A 290 9.54 -29.49 -1.45
C LEU A 290 10.14 -28.14 -1.05
N LEU A 291 9.29 -27.14 -0.77
CA LEU A 291 9.75 -25.82 -0.37
C LEU A 291 10.49 -25.86 0.97
N GLY A 292 9.90 -26.46 2.01
CA GLY A 292 10.50 -26.55 3.34
C GLY A 292 11.86 -27.24 3.33
N LYS A 293 11.97 -28.35 2.60
CA LYS A 293 13.23 -29.08 2.42
C LYS A 293 14.30 -28.24 1.71
N LEU A 294 13.93 -27.58 0.62
CA LEU A 294 14.83 -26.70 -0.11
C LEU A 294 15.29 -25.52 0.76
N SER A 295 14.37 -24.88 1.50
CA SER A 295 14.68 -23.77 2.40
C SER A 295 15.48 -24.20 3.63
N ALA A 296 15.40 -25.47 4.04
CA ALA A 296 16.26 -26.06 5.06
C ALA A 296 17.67 -26.43 4.52
N GLY A 297 17.93 -26.23 3.23
CA GLY A 297 19.24 -26.48 2.61
C GLY A 297 19.39 -27.89 2.03
N GLU A 298 18.34 -28.70 2.02
CA GLU A 298 18.37 -30.01 1.37
C GLU A 298 18.50 -29.89 -0.15
N THR A 299 19.24 -30.81 -0.75
CA THR A 299 19.31 -30.92 -2.20
C THR A 299 18.12 -31.72 -2.72
N GLN A 300 17.28 -31.10 -3.54
CA GLN A 300 16.09 -31.73 -4.10
C GLN A 300 16.11 -31.59 -5.63
N ASN A 301 15.90 -32.72 -6.34
CA ASN A 301 15.93 -32.79 -7.80
C ASN A 301 17.21 -32.20 -8.44
N GLY A 302 18.36 -32.35 -7.77
CA GLY A 302 19.65 -31.83 -8.24
C GLY A 302 19.87 -30.33 -8.04
N PHE A 303 19.01 -29.66 -7.26
CA PHE A 303 19.15 -28.24 -6.92
C PHE A 303 19.26 -28.06 -5.40
N THR A 304 20.08 -27.09 -5.00
CA THR A 304 20.27 -26.67 -3.60
C THR A 304 19.99 -25.17 -3.50
N VAL A 305 19.25 -24.72 -2.49
CA VAL A 305 19.06 -23.29 -2.23
C VAL A 305 20.27 -22.74 -1.49
N GLU A 306 20.87 -21.68 -2.01
CA GLU A 306 22.02 -20.98 -1.41
C GLU A 306 21.60 -19.74 -0.61
N GLY A 307 20.41 -19.22 -0.86
CA GLY A 307 19.80 -18.11 -0.16
C GLY A 307 18.41 -17.81 -0.71
N LEU A 308 17.61 -17.06 0.04
CA LEU A 308 16.27 -16.67 -0.37
C LEU A 308 15.92 -15.26 0.05
N ARG A 309 14.90 -14.70 -0.59
CA ARG A 309 14.31 -13.42 -0.19
C ARG A 309 12.80 -13.50 -0.25
N THR A 310 12.16 -13.20 0.88
CA THR A 310 10.72 -13.00 0.99
C THR A 310 10.37 -11.56 0.68
N GLU A 311 9.14 -11.33 0.21
CA GLU A 311 8.55 -9.98 0.06
C GLU A 311 9.43 -9.02 -0.78
N LEU A 312 10.05 -9.52 -1.86
CA LEU A 312 11.00 -8.76 -2.67
C LEU A 312 10.27 -7.69 -3.51
N PRO A 313 10.51 -6.38 -3.27
CA PRO A 313 9.89 -5.33 -4.06
C PRO A 313 10.48 -5.28 -5.47
N PHE A 314 9.63 -4.95 -6.45
CA PHE A 314 10.08 -4.72 -7.81
C PHE A 314 9.39 -3.51 -8.44
N LEU A 315 10.08 -2.91 -9.40
CA LEU A 315 9.58 -1.84 -10.25
C LEU A 315 9.96 -2.15 -11.69
N TYR A 316 8.96 -2.35 -12.56
CA TYR A 316 9.13 -2.49 -13.99
C TYR A 316 8.64 -1.22 -14.68
N LYS A 317 9.42 -0.68 -15.61
CA LYS A 317 9.04 0.49 -16.43
C LYS A 317 9.11 0.12 -17.89
N HIS A 318 8.05 0.42 -18.62
CA HIS A 318 7.95 0.21 -20.06
C HIS A 318 7.57 1.51 -20.75
N ASN A 319 8.40 1.95 -21.69
CA ASN A 319 8.16 3.15 -22.47
C ASN A 319 7.50 2.79 -23.80
N ILE A 320 6.34 3.39 -24.05
CA ILE A 320 5.60 3.22 -25.30
C ILE A 320 5.62 4.56 -26.03
N ALA A 321 6.26 4.57 -27.21
CA ALA A 321 6.17 5.69 -28.12
C ALA A 321 4.74 5.81 -28.65
N MET A 322 4.18 7.02 -28.59
CA MET A 322 2.84 7.32 -29.05
C MET A 322 2.92 8.15 -30.33
N GLN A 323 2.07 7.81 -31.28
CA GLN A 323 1.88 8.57 -32.52
C GLN A 323 0.41 8.98 -32.61
N ASP A 324 0.16 10.23 -33.03
CA ASP A 324 -1.17 10.80 -33.25
C ASP A 324 -2.12 10.68 -32.04
N LYS A 325 -1.58 10.84 -30.82
CA LYS A 325 -2.37 10.90 -29.58
C LYS A 325 -2.31 12.28 -28.98
N PHE A 326 -3.47 12.82 -28.62
CA PHE A 326 -3.58 14.19 -28.11
C PHE A 326 -4.26 14.20 -26.74
N LYS A 327 -3.81 15.10 -25.87
CA LYS A 327 -4.57 15.47 -24.68
C LYS A 327 -5.65 16.45 -25.10
N THR A 328 -6.91 16.15 -24.79
CA THR A 328 -8.06 17.00 -25.14
C THR A 328 -8.68 17.62 -23.90
N VAL A 329 -9.17 18.85 -24.03
CA VAL A 329 -10.06 19.50 -23.06
C VAL A 329 -11.46 19.65 -23.65
N PHE A 330 -12.46 19.69 -22.79
CA PHE A 330 -13.82 19.99 -23.22
C PHE A 330 -13.90 21.45 -23.69
N SER A 331 -14.53 21.67 -24.85
CA SER A 331 -14.95 22.99 -25.32
C SER A 331 -16.38 22.91 -25.85
N LEU A 332 -17.06 24.07 -25.95
CA LEU A 332 -18.41 24.15 -26.52
C LEU A 332 -18.46 23.72 -28.00
N SER A 333 -17.34 23.79 -28.71
CA SER A 333 -17.20 23.37 -30.11
C SER A 333 -16.79 21.90 -30.25
N GLY A 334 -16.73 21.15 -29.14
CA GLY A 334 -16.22 19.78 -29.08
C GLY A 334 -14.82 19.68 -28.44
N PRO A 335 -14.26 18.46 -28.34
CA PRO A 335 -12.94 18.26 -27.75
C PRO A 335 -11.86 19.04 -28.50
N GLN A 336 -11.10 19.87 -27.79
CA GLN A 336 -9.96 20.60 -28.36
C GLN A 336 -8.65 20.00 -27.88
N SER A 337 -7.76 19.67 -28.83
CA SER A 337 -6.41 19.20 -28.53
C SER A 337 -5.57 20.33 -27.94
N VAL A 338 -4.95 20.07 -26.79
CA VAL A 338 -4.10 21.03 -26.08
C VAL A 338 -2.64 20.59 -25.98
N ALA A 339 -2.33 19.34 -26.27
CA ALA A 339 -0.97 18.79 -26.29
C ALA A 339 -0.91 17.52 -27.15
N ASN A 340 0.26 17.24 -27.74
CA ASN A 340 0.57 15.97 -28.40
C ASN A 340 1.31 15.06 -27.41
N VAL A 341 0.86 13.82 -27.27
CA VAL A 341 1.44 12.83 -26.36
C VAL A 341 2.50 12.06 -27.12
N GLU A 342 3.77 12.30 -26.80
CA GLU A 342 4.93 11.67 -27.45
C GLU A 342 5.17 10.25 -26.94
N GLN A 343 5.03 10.08 -25.63
CA GLN A 343 5.39 8.86 -24.95
C GLN A 343 4.48 8.64 -23.75
N VAL A 344 4.16 7.37 -23.51
CA VAL A 344 3.58 6.92 -22.25
C VAL A 344 4.54 5.94 -21.60
N THR A 345 4.99 6.26 -20.40
CA THR A 345 5.72 5.35 -19.53
C THR A 345 4.73 4.63 -18.63
N ILE A 346 4.63 3.32 -18.78
CA ILE A 346 3.87 2.47 -17.89
C ILE A 346 4.82 1.90 -16.85
N SER A 347 4.54 2.15 -15.57
CA SER A 347 5.29 1.59 -14.46
C SER A 347 4.44 0.65 -13.63
N PHE A 348 4.97 -0.55 -13.40
CA PHE A 348 4.40 -1.57 -12.54
C PHE A 348 5.24 -1.71 -11.30
N ASP A 349 4.63 -1.53 -10.15
CA ASP A 349 5.23 -1.90 -8.89
C ASP A 349 4.46 -3.03 -8.23
N GLY A 350 5.21 -3.85 -7.51
CA GLY A 350 4.67 -5.00 -6.83
C GLY A 350 5.71 -5.62 -5.93
N ARG A 351 5.32 -6.77 -5.41
CA ARG A 351 6.14 -7.53 -4.48
C ARG A 351 6.04 -9.01 -4.85
N ALA A 352 7.18 -9.68 -4.97
CA ALA A 352 7.24 -11.12 -5.13
C ALA A 352 7.26 -11.77 -3.75
N ASP A 353 6.38 -12.74 -3.52
CA ASP A 353 6.25 -13.36 -2.19
C ASP A 353 7.53 -14.04 -1.74
N LEU A 354 8.17 -14.82 -2.64
CA LEU A 354 9.41 -15.52 -2.36
C LEU A 354 10.26 -15.68 -3.62
N VAL A 355 11.56 -15.48 -3.48
CA VAL A 355 12.54 -15.76 -4.54
C VAL A 355 13.68 -16.60 -3.97
N LEU A 356 14.00 -17.70 -4.64
CA LEU A 356 15.04 -18.64 -4.27
C LEU A 356 16.25 -18.49 -5.20
N ALA A 357 17.44 -18.38 -4.62
CA ALA A 357 18.71 -18.54 -5.33
C ALA A 357 19.14 -20.01 -5.23
N LEU A 358 19.20 -20.67 -6.38
CA LEU A 358 19.45 -22.10 -6.51
C LEU A 358 20.80 -22.34 -7.20
N ARG A 359 21.46 -23.42 -6.82
CA ARG A 359 22.62 -23.97 -7.51
C ARG A 359 22.31 -25.38 -7.99
N ASP A 360 22.69 -25.71 -9.22
CA ASP A 360 22.64 -27.08 -9.72
C ASP A 360 23.92 -27.88 -9.40
N GLN A 361 23.94 -29.17 -9.74
CA GLN A 361 25.10 -30.05 -9.56
C GLN A 361 26.35 -29.61 -10.33
N SER A 362 26.21 -28.77 -11.36
CA SER A 362 27.32 -28.22 -12.16
C SER A 362 27.78 -26.86 -11.65
N ASN A 363 27.36 -26.45 -10.44
CA ASN A 363 27.66 -25.16 -9.84
C ASN A 363 27.13 -23.94 -10.63
N LYS A 364 26.05 -24.13 -11.40
CA LYS A 364 25.38 -23.06 -12.14
C LYS A 364 24.23 -22.48 -11.32
N GLY A 365 24.20 -21.16 -11.24
CA GLY A 365 23.19 -20.40 -10.50
C GLY A 365 21.88 -20.19 -11.26
N PHE A 366 20.75 -20.34 -10.56
CA PHE A 366 19.41 -20.08 -11.05
C PHE A 366 18.60 -19.27 -10.04
N LEU A 367 17.67 -18.44 -10.54
CA LEU A 367 16.64 -17.83 -9.72
C LEU A 367 15.30 -18.49 -10.00
N GLN A 368 14.55 -18.77 -8.93
CA GLN A 368 13.18 -19.25 -8.98
C GLN A 368 12.27 -18.32 -8.20
N ILE A 369 11.29 -17.75 -8.89
CA ILE A 369 10.24 -16.92 -8.28
C ILE A 369 9.08 -17.83 -7.87
N VAL A 370 8.54 -17.57 -6.69
CA VAL A 370 7.55 -18.41 -6.04
C VAL A 370 6.41 -17.52 -5.55
N ASP A 371 5.18 -17.80 -6.03
CA ASP A 371 3.96 -17.00 -5.78
C ASP A 371 3.00 -17.75 -4.83
N LEU A 372 3.05 -17.43 -3.54
CA LEU A 372 2.29 -18.12 -2.51
C LEU A 372 0.78 -17.89 -2.74
N LYS A 373 -0.01 -18.95 -2.62
CA LYS A 373 -1.47 -18.87 -2.76
C LYS A 373 -2.15 -19.71 -1.70
N THR A 374 -3.22 -19.16 -1.14
CA THR A 374 -3.96 -19.77 -0.02
C THR A 374 -5.32 -20.37 -0.43
N THR A 375 -5.53 -20.58 -1.73
CA THR A 375 -6.75 -21.20 -2.25
C THR A 375 -6.90 -22.62 -1.72
N GLY A 376 -8.02 -22.90 -1.05
CA GLY A 376 -8.30 -24.22 -0.46
C GLY A 376 -7.64 -24.48 0.91
N CYS A 377 -6.88 -23.52 1.45
CA CYS A 377 -6.28 -23.64 2.79
C CYS A 377 -7.31 -23.61 3.93
N ARG A 378 -8.53 -23.09 3.67
CA ARG A 378 -9.65 -23.08 4.61
C ARG A 378 -10.61 -24.27 4.45
N SER A 379 -10.37 -25.15 3.47
CA SER A 379 -11.23 -26.31 3.21
C SER A 379 -11.10 -27.35 4.34
N GLU A 380 -12.04 -28.29 4.41
CA GLU A 380 -12.04 -29.33 5.43
C GLU A 380 -10.85 -30.27 5.26
N PHE A 381 -10.02 -30.36 6.30
CA PHE A 381 -8.94 -31.34 6.38
C PHE A 381 -9.40 -32.51 7.24
N ASN A 382 -9.04 -33.72 6.84
CA ASN A 382 -9.30 -34.91 7.61
C ASN A 382 -8.06 -35.24 8.44
N GLU A 383 -8.14 -35.00 9.76
CA GLU A 383 -7.01 -35.22 10.69
C GLU A 383 -6.72 -36.71 10.91
N SER A 384 -7.74 -37.57 10.85
CA SER A 384 -7.58 -39.01 11.06
C SER A 384 -7.05 -39.73 9.82
N ASN A 385 -7.32 -39.20 8.62
CA ASN A 385 -6.87 -39.80 7.37
C ASN A 385 -6.68 -38.77 6.25
N ALA A 386 -5.43 -38.34 6.06
CA ALA A 386 -5.03 -37.41 5.00
C ALA A 386 -5.46 -37.85 3.59
N SER A 387 -5.50 -39.17 3.30
CA SER A 387 -5.93 -39.69 1.99
C SER A 387 -7.42 -39.52 1.71
N LYS A 388 -8.23 -39.32 2.76
CA LYS A 388 -9.67 -39.01 2.68
C LYS A 388 -9.96 -37.51 2.84
N GLY A 389 -8.96 -36.69 3.16
CA GLY A 389 -9.10 -35.25 3.36
C GLY A 389 -8.90 -34.42 2.10
N HIS A 390 -8.70 -33.11 2.25
CA HIS A 390 -8.52 -32.18 1.12
C HIS A 390 -7.30 -32.56 0.25
N LEU A 391 -7.32 -32.16 -1.03
CA LEU A 391 -6.20 -32.45 -1.96
C LEU A 391 -4.85 -31.99 -1.40
N LEU A 392 -4.80 -30.86 -0.69
CA LEU A 392 -3.57 -30.36 -0.06
C LEU A 392 -2.93 -31.36 0.93
N GLN A 393 -3.71 -32.23 1.58
CA GLN A 393 -3.19 -33.25 2.51
C GLN A 393 -2.64 -34.49 1.80
N ARG A 394 -2.97 -34.69 0.53
CA ARG A 394 -2.63 -35.91 -0.22
C ARG A 394 -1.33 -35.78 -1.00
N TRP A 395 -0.83 -34.56 -1.18
CA TRP A 395 0.31 -34.29 -2.03
C TRP A 395 1.60 -34.34 -1.19
N ARG A 396 2.47 -35.32 -1.46
CA ARG A 396 3.84 -35.37 -0.92
C ARG A 396 4.79 -34.33 -1.55
N PHE A 397 4.36 -33.72 -2.65
CA PHE A 397 5.03 -32.59 -3.30
C PHE A 397 4.27 -31.31 -2.96
N ILE A 398 4.42 -30.83 -1.73
CA ILE A 398 3.97 -29.48 -1.40
C ILE A 398 4.99 -28.50 -1.98
N ILE A 399 4.74 -28.16 -3.23
CA ILE A 399 4.66 -26.78 -3.66
C ILE A 399 3.15 -26.45 -3.58
N ALA A 400 2.62 -26.21 -2.37
CA ALA A 400 1.27 -25.64 -2.24
C ALA A 400 1.37 -24.13 -2.39
N ILE A 401 1.69 -23.75 -3.62
CA ILE A 401 1.92 -22.42 -4.17
C ILE A 401 1.32 -22.60 -5.55
N CYS A 402 0.07 -22.13 -5.73
CA CYS A 402 -0.85 -22.62 -6.77
C CYS A 402 -0.16 -22.89 -8.11
N ASN A 403 0.02 -24.17 -8.42
CA ASN A 403 0.19 -24.59 -9.79
C ASN A 403 -1.23 -24.73 -10.37
N ASN A 404 -1.77 -23.64 -10.91
CA ASN A 404 -2.95 -23.72 -11.77
C ASN A 404 -2.55 -24.54 -13.01
N ARG A 405 -2.86 -25.84 -13.00
CA ARG A 405 -2.70 -26.82 -14.10
C ARG A 405 -1.83 -26.34 -15.28
N CYS A 406 -0.52 -26.24 -15.08
CA CYS A 406 0.44 -26.47 -16.14
C CYS A 406 0.99 -27.89 -15.93
N ARG A 407 0.97 -28.71 -17.00
CA ARG A 407 1.60 -30.03 -16.96
C ARG A 407 3.06 -29.88 -16.54
N LYS A 408 3.51 -30.88 -15.78
CA LYS A 408 4.84 -31.31 -15.28
C LYS A 408 6.17 -30.66 -15.72
N GLU A 409 6.26 -29.57 -16.49
CA GLU A 409 7.55 -29.07 -17.01
C GLU A 409 7.80 -27.55 -16.85
N ASP A 410 6.81 -26.69 -16.60
CA ASP A 410 7.06 -25.24 -16.67
C ASP A 410 7.13 -24.54 -15.31
N THR A 411 8.25 -24.72 -14.59
CA THR A 411 8.74 -23.71 -13.64
C THR A 411 9.77 -22.85 -14.36
N CYS A 412 9.59 -21.53 -14.39
CA CYS A 412 10.51 -20.63 -15.08
C CYS A 412 11.79 -20.49 -14.26
N LYS A 413 12.79 -21.33 -14.56
CA LYS A 413 14.13 -21.24 -14.00
C LYS A 413 14.96 -20.34 -14.88
N ILE A 414 15.46 -19.24 -14.31
CA ILE A 414 16.22 -18.25 -15.07
C ILE A 414 17.70 -18.40 -14.71
N PRO A 415 18.61 -18.57 -15.69
CA PRO A 415 20.04 -18.59 -15.41
C PRO A 415 20.49 -17.24 -14.87
N ILE A 416 21.26 -17.23 -13.78
CA ILE A 416 21.81 -16.01 -13.22
C ILE A 416 23.00 -15.58 -14.08
N THR A 417 22.78 -14.61 -14.96
CA THR A 417 23.83 -14.01 -15.80
C THR A 417 24.27 -12.64 -15.27
N THR A 418 23.40 -11.98 -14.51
CA THR A 418 23.54 -10.76 -13.68
C THR A 418 22.18 -10.58 -12.99
N TYR A 419 22.05 -9.84 -11.88
CA TYR A 419 20.81 -9.64 -11.07
C TYR A 419 19.54 -9.18 -11.82
N THR A 420 19.05 -10.02 -12.71
CA THR A 420 17.97 -9.78 -13.67
C THR A 420 16.91 -10.82 -13.37
N ILE A 421 15.90 -10.43 -12.60
CA ILE A 421 14.78 -11.30 -12.22
C ILE A 421 13.70 -11.19 -13.30
N PHE A 422 13.38 -12.25 -14.03
CA PHE A 422 12.30 -12.21 -15.02
C PHE A 422 10.98 -12.62 -14.36
N ALA A 423 10.00 -11.72 -14.26
CA ALA A 423 8.66 -12.12 -13.81
C ALA A 423 7.84 -12.68 -14.97
N CYS A 424 7.25 -13.86 -14.78
CA CYS A 424 6.19 -14.39 -15.64
C CYS A 424 4.83 -13.89 -15.15
N PHE A 425 4.06 -13.28 -16.05
CA PHE A 425 2.66 -12.92 -15.79
C PHE A 425 1.75 -13.88 -16.57
N GLY A 426 0.83 -14.56 -15.88
CA GLY A 426 -0.17 -15.38 -16.54
C GLY A 426 -1.27 -15.83 -15.58
N SER A 427 -2.53 -15.58 -15.95
CA SER A 427 -3.71 -16.21 -15.36
C SER A 427 -4.34 -17.21 -16.35
N THR A 428 -4.75 -18.35 -15.77
CA THR A 428 -5.73 -19.35 -16.24
C THR A 428 -6.28 -19.21 -17.67
N GLY A 429 -5.77 -20.03 -18.59
CA GLY A 429 -6.38 -20.28 -19.90
C GLY A 429 -6.07 -21.69 -20.37
N VAL A 430 -7.09 -22.50 -20.65
CA VAL A 430 -6.97 -23.86 -21.18
C VAL A 430 -6.32 -23.80 -22.57
N CYS A 431 -5.07 -24.23 -22.71
CA CYS A 431 -4.48 -24.53 -24.02
C CYS A 431 -5.05 -25.87 -24.53
N LYS A 432 -6.07 -25.81 -25.39
CA LYS A 432 -6.43 -26.92 -26.27
C LYS A 432 -5.43 -26.98 -27.42
N THR A 433 -4.73 -28.11 -27.55
CA THR A 433 -3.97 -28.47 -28.75
C THR A 433 -4.93 -28.58 -29.94
N THR A 434 -4.79 -27.66 -30.89
CA THR A 434 -5.30 -27.88 -32.26
C THR A 434 -4.23 -27.44 -33.23
N ILE A 435 -3.78 -28.38 -34.05
CA ILE A 435 -2.92 -28.15 -35.20
C ILE A 435 -3.68 -27.22 -36.16
N GLY A 436 -3.14 -26.03 -36.43
CA GLY A 436 -3.75 -25.08 -37.37
C GLY A 436 -3.52 -23.62 -37.00
N THR A 437 -2.48 -23.03 -37.58
CA THR A 437 -2.20 -21.59 -37.78
C THR A 437 -3.20 -20.57 -37.19
N LYS A 438 -2.83 -19.95 -36.05
CA LYS A 438 -3.04 -18.52 -35.74
C LYS A 438 -2.18 -18.15 -34.51
N ARG A 439 -1.35 -17.11 -34.65
CA ARG A 439 -0.38 -16.62 -33.66
C ARG A 439 -1.12 -16.10 -32.41
N ASN A 440 -0.90 -16.73 -31.25
CA ASN A 440 -1.12 -16.15 -29.93
C ASN A 440 0.25 -15.74 -29.37
N ILE A 441 0.48 -14.44 -29.17
CA ILE A 441 1.69 -13.92 -28.55
C ILE A 441 1.40 -13.73 -27.06
N GLY A 442 1.80 -14.69 -26.23
CA GLY A 442 2.06 -14.43 -24.82
C GLY A 442 3.41 -13.71 -24.72
N ALA A 443 3.45 -12.55 -24.07
CA ALA A 443 4.66 -11.76 -23.97
C ALA A 443 5.57 -12.30 -22.84
N CYS A 444 6.65 -13.00 -23.19
CA CYS A 444 7.83 -13.09 -22.33
C CYS A 444 8.60 -11.77 -22.47
N ILE A 445 8.68 -10.98 -21.40
CA ILE A 445 9.45 -9.73 -21.38
C ILE A 445 10.85 -10.02 -20.83
N THR A 446 11.88 -9.68 -21.60
CA THR A 446 13.23 -10.23 -21.47
C THR A 446 14.25 -9.34 -20.75
N HIS A 447 13.88 -8.35 -19.92
CA HIS A 447 14.86 -7.54 -19.18
C HIS A 447 14.29 -6.96 -17.87
N TRP A 448 15.02 -7.13 -16.78
CA TRP A 448 14.74 -6.51 -15.48
C TRP A 448 16.05 -6.01 -14.85
N SER A 449 16.05 -4.82 -14.31
CA SER A 449 17.22 -4.27 -13.60
C SER A 449 16.85 -4.09 -12.15
N ILE A 450 17.46 -4.88 -11.26
CA ILE A 450 17.45 -4.59 -9.82
C ILE A 450 18.48 -3.48 -9.60
N TRP A 451 18.10 -2.44 -8.86
CA TRP A 451 18.94 -1.31 -8.49
C TRP A 451 20.40 -1.73 -8.21
N LYS A 452 21.33 -1.28 -9.04
CA LYS A 452 22.72 -1.12 -8.60
C LYS A 452 22.71 -0.02 -7.55
N ASN A 453 23.37 -0.25 -6.41
CA ASN A 453 23.75 0.81 -5.50
C ASN A 453 24.62 1.81 -6.28
N ASP A 454 24.02 2.88 -6.79
CA ASP A 454 24.76 4.09 -7.15
C ASP A 454 25.04 4.84 -5.85
N SER A 455 26.19 4.52 -5.28
CA SER A 455 26.89 5.39 -4.33
C SER A 455 27.36 6.66 -5.05
N SER A 456 26.42 7.55 -5.41
CA SER A 456 26.72 8.93 -5.78
C SER A 456 25.45 9.77 -5.83
N TYR A 457 25.00 10.23 -4.66
CA TYR A 457 24.25 11.48 -4.52
C TYR A 457 24.82 12.23 -3.32
N ARG A 458 25.71 13.18 -3.62
CA ARG A 458 25.83 14.43 -2.87
C ARG A 458 24.85 15.43 -3.47
#